data_AF-A0A3B0Q980-F1
#
_entry.id   AF-A0A3B0Q980-F1
#
_cell.length_a   1.000
_cell.length_b   1.000
_cell.length_c   1.000
_cell.angle_alpha   90.00
_cell.angle_beta   90.00
_cell.angle_gamma   90.00
#
_symmetry.space_group_name_H-M   'P 1'
#
loop_
_entity.id
_entity.type
_entity.pdbx_description
1 polymer ?
#
loop_
_entity_poly.entity_id
_entity_poly.type
_entity_poly.pdbx_seq_one_letter_code
_entity_poly.pdbx_strand_id
1 'polypeptide(L)'
;MEKFECLIPPKSLEDDLLDLNKQGIIAGPEELKPPFLYRAQDIIDNAPDHPTAFPSRLQEIFDINPTHLEVIYSNEGMDVWEAGCTWIANNQVIIQLRKHLRKAARWFYMYSKEEILAHEAVHAARMKFYEPMFEEALAYQTSSKVWRRFLGPLFRSPGESYCLFFFVLSGLGLSLWSPLAGLACVLATPAYFGARLLIVQSYFRRAMKKIRRMLGIPPLWVMLRLTDAEIRMFATQPIPILEKYAREQKLESVRWQQIYIAYFT
;
A
#
# COMPACT_ATOMS: atom_id res chain seq x y z
N MET A 1 34.89 32.24 29.52
CA MET A 1 33.78 31.27 29.55
C MET A 1 33.43 30.93 28.12
N GLU A 2 34.09 29.92 27.57
CA GLU A 2 33.72 29.35 26.27
C GLU A 2 32.37 28.67 26.40
N LYS A 3 31.44 29.02 25.52
CA LYS A 3 30.17 28.33 25.38
C LYS A 3 30.48 26.92 24.88
N PHE A 4 30.21 25.92 25.71
CA PHE A 4 30.10 24.54 25.25
C PHE A 4 28.93 24.47 24.26
N GLU A 5 29.25 24.52 22.97
CA GLU A 5 28.34 24.06 21.93
C GLU A 5 28.09 22.57 22.20
N CYS A 6 26.84 22.26 22.53
CA CYS A 6 26.38 20.90 22.68
C CYS A 6 26.45 20.24 21.29
N LEU A 7 27.58 19.60 21.00
CA LEU A 7 27.77 18.81 19.79
C LEU A 7 26.74 17.67 19.82
N ILE A 8 25.67 17.84 19.04
CA ILE A 8 24.72 16.77 18.74
C ILE A 8 25.56 15.62 18.17
N PRO A 9 25.50 14.41 18.74
CA PRO A 9 26.27 13.28 18.22
C PRO A 9 25.90 13.04 16.75
N PRO A 10 26.87 12.63 15.90
CA PRO A 10 26.58 12.33 14.51
C PRO A 10 25.50 11.26 14.46
N LYS A 11 24.43 11.55 13.71
CA LYS A 11 23.28 10.67 13.55
C LYS A 11 23.76 9.32 13.02
N SER A 12 23.35 8.23 13.67
CA SER A 12 23.80 6.90 13.27
C SER A 12 23.11 6.47 11.99
N LEU A 13 23.73 5.56 11.23
CA LEU A 13 23.13 4.97 10.04
C LEU A 13 21.80 4.25 10.34
N GLU A 14 21.63 3.75 11.57
CA GLU A 14 20.39 3.13 12.02
C GLU A 14 19.28 4.17 12.21
N ASP A 15 19.61 5.34 12.77
CA ASP A 15 18.68 6.47 12.90
C ASP A 15 18.22 6.97 11.53
N ASP A 16 19.11 6.98 10.53
CA ASP A 16 18.75 7.35 9.16
C ASP A 16 17.77 6.35 8.51
N LEU A 17 18.00 5.05 8.66
CA LEU A 17 17.10 4.03 8.14
C LEU A 17 15.73 4.07 8.81
N LEU A 18 15.69 4.35 10.11
CA LEU A 18 14.46 4.52 10.88
C LEU A 18 13.68 5.75 10.38
N ASP A 19 14.34 6.88 10.18
CA ASP A 19 13.70 8.10 9.70
C ASP A 19 13.15 7.95 8.28
N LEU A 20 13.92 7.34 7.37
CA LEU A 20 13.44 7.02 6.01
C LEU A 20 12.21 6.11 6.07
N ASN A 21 12.22 5.12 6.97
CA ASN A 21 11.08 4.23 7.19
C ASN A 21 9.83 4.97 7.70
N LYS A 22 9.99 5.95 8.59
CA LYS A 22 8.88 6.80 9.09
C LYS A 22 8.40 7.81 8.06
N GLN A 23 9.25 8.21 7.10
CA GLN A 23 8.85 9.03 5.97
C GLN A 23 8.13 8.22 4.87
N GLY A 24 8.03 6.90 5.01
CA GLY A 24 7.43 6.03 3.98
C GLY A 24 8.36 5.72 2.81
N ILE A 25 9.66 6.03 2.93
CA ILE A 25 10.69 5.63 1.96
C ILE A 25 11.17 4.23 2.34
N ILE A 26 10.48 3.24 1.78
CA ILE A 26 10.71 1.82 2.07
C ILE A 26 11.65 1.23 1.01
N ALA A 27 12.64 0.46 1.44
CA ALA A 27 13.52 -0.28 0.53
C ALA A 27 12.74 -1.39 -0.19
N GLY A 28 13.05 -1.62 -1.47
CA GLY A 28 12.46 -2.71 -2.23
C GLY A 28 12.85 -4.09 -1.70
N PRO A 29 12.12 -5.17 -2.06
CA PRO A 29 12.42 -6.53 -1.59
C PRO A 29 13.84 -7.00 -1.93
N GLU A 30 14.32 -6.65 -3.13
CA GLU A 30 15.63 -7.05 -3.67
C GLU A 30 16.60 -5.85 -3.78
N GLU A 31 16.27 -4.70 -3.19
CA GLU A 31 17.05 -3.48 -3.35
C GLU A 31 18.27 -3.50 -2.43
N LEU A 32 19.45 -3.32 -3.02
CA LEU A 32 20.71 -3.20 -2.27
C LEU A 32 20.81 -1.84 -1.57
N LYS A 33 21.65 -1.77 -0.53
CA LYS A 33 21.80 -0.56 0.31
C LYS A 33 22.25 0.69 -0.45
N PRO A 34 23.30 0.66 -1.30
CA PRO A 34 23.72 1.88 -1.99
C PRO A 34 22.66 2.40 -2.98
N PRO A 35 22.03 1.57 -3.84
CA PRO A 35 20.92 2.01 -4.68
C PRO A 35 19.73 2.57 -3.89
N PHE A 36 19.38 1.93 -2.76
CA PHE A 36 18.31 2.41 -1.88
C PHE A 36 18.61 3.81 -1.34
N LEU A 37 19.80 4.03 -0.79
CA LEU A 37 20.18 5.33 -0.23
C LEU A 37 20.27 6.41 -1.30
N TYR A 38 20.78 6.08 -2.49
CA TYR A 38 20.79 7.01 -3.63
C TYR A 38 19.37 7.42 -4.02
N ARG A 39 18.46 6.45 -4.14
CA ARG A 39 17.04 6.73 -4.42
C ARG A 39 16.38 7.54 -3.32
N ALA A 40 16.65 7.23 -2.06
CA ALA A 40 16.10 7.96 -0.92
C ALA A 40 16.54 9.43 -0.94
N GLN A 41 17.83 9.67 -1.23
CA GLN A 41 18.37 11.02 -1.37
C GLN A 41 17.74 11.76 -2.55
N ASP A 42 17.64 11.11 -3.72
CA ASP A 42 16.99 11.70 -4.91
C ASP A 42 15.53 12.08 -4.65
N ILE A 43 14.77 11.25 -3.92
CA ILE A 43 13.40 11.56 -3.50
C ILE A 43 13.34 12.79 -2.58
N ILE A 44 14.29 12.90 -1.65
CA ILE A 44 14.35 14.02 -0.70
C ILE A 44 14.77 15.31 -1.41
N ASP A 45 15.77 15.25 -2.30
CA ASP A 45 16.29 16.40 -3.03
C ASP A 45 15.26 16.98 -4.02
N ASN A 46 14.39 16.12 -4.57
CA ASN A 46 13.31 16.51 -5.47
C ASN A 46 11.95 16.64 -4.75
N ALA A 47 11.92 16.69 -3.42
CA ALA A 47 10.69 16.88 -2.67
C ALA A 47 10.06 18.27 -3.00
N PRO A 48 8.73 18.38 -3.02
CA PRO A 48 8.08 19.65 -3.33
C PRO A 48 8.35 20.72 -2.27
N ASP A 49 8.66 21.95 -2.69
CA ASP A 49 8.87 23.12 -1.81
C ASP A 49 7.70 23.37 -0.84
N HIS A 50 6.49 23.01 -1.27
CA HIS A 50 5.26 23.13 -0.52
C HIS A 50 4.59 21.75 -0.37
N PRO A 51 4.98 20.98 0.65
CA PRO A 51 4.52 19.61 0.79
C PRO A 51 3.01 19.54 1.02
N THR A 52 2.37 18.58 0.37
CA THR A 52 0.96 18.29 0.64
C THR A 52 0.84 17.66 2.02
N ALA A 53 -0.03 18.20 2.87
CA ALA A 53 -0.35 17.56 4.14
C ALA A 53 -1.11 16.25 3.90
N PHE A 54 -0.50 15.14 4.28
CA PHE A 54 -1.13 13.83 4.23
C PHE A 54 -2.01 13.59 5.47
N PRO A 55 -3.06 12.75 5.37
CA PRO A 55 -3.96 12.49 6.50
C PRO A 55 -3.22 11.82 7.66
N SER A 56 -3.42 12.28 8.90
CA SER A 56 -2.81 11.71 10.12
C SER A 56 -3.07 10.20 10.27
N ARG A 57 -4.19 9.73 9.71
CA ARG A 57 -4.56 8.33 9.67
C ARG A 57 -3.47 7.44 9.07
N LEU A 58 -2.68 7.91 8.10
CA LEU A 58 -1.55 7.12 7.56
C LEU A 58 -0.51 6.82 8.63
N GLN A 59 -0.17 7.81 9.45
CA GLN A 59 0.74 7.64 10.57
C GLN A 59 0.16 6.68 11.61
N GLU A 60 -1.14 6.80 11.92
CA GLU A 60 -1.80 5.90 12.88
C GLU A 60 -1.81 4.44 12.41
N ILE A 61 -2.18 4.17 11.16
CA ILE A 61 -2.40 2.81 10.67
C ILE A 61 -1.15 2.16 10.08
N PHE A 62 -0.24 2.95 9.50
CA PHE A 62 0.94 2.45 8.78
C PHE A 62 2.26 2.99 9.29
N ASP A 63 2.24 3.95 10.23
CA ASP A 63 3.44 4.53 10.81
C ASP A 63 4.37 5.11 9.73
N ILE A 64 3.76 5.88 8.82
CA ILE A 64 4.43 6.64 7.78
C ILE A 64 3.86 8.06 7.67
N ASN A 65 4.70 9.02 7.26
CA ASN A 65 4.31 10.38 6.90
C ASN A 65 5.06 10.83 5.63
N PRO A 66 4.51 10.58 4.43
CA PRO A 66 5.21 10.76 3.17
C PRO A 66 5.10 12.19 2.62
N THR A 67 5.70 13.16 3.32
CA THR A 67 5.67 14.58 2.95
C THR A 67 6.44 14.90 1.66
N HIS A 68 7.28 13.98 1.18
CA HIS A 68 8.05 14.12 -0.05
C HIS A 68 7.23 13.86 -1.33
N LEU A 69 6.01 13.33 -1.22
CA LEU A 69 5.20 12.97 -2.39
C LEU A 69 4.55 14.20 -3.04
N GLU A 70 4.70 14.29 -4.35
CA GLU A 70 3.99 15.28 -5.16
C GLU A 70 2.55 14.86 -5.42
N VAL A 71 1.61 15.81 -5.28
CA VAL A 71 0.18 15.60 -5.56
C VAL A 71 -0.29 16.56 -6.63
N ILE A 72 -0.67 16.02 -7.80
CA ILE A 72 -1.21 16.79 -8.92
C ILE A 72 -2.72 16.59 -9.06
N TYR A 73 -3.40 17.59 -9.61
CA TYR A 73 -4.85 17.56 -9.85
C TYR A 73 -5.18 17.62 -11.33
N SER A 74 -5.34 16.45 -11.97
CA SER A 74 -5.64 16.32 -13.40
C SER A 74 -6.63 15.18 -13.65
N ASN A 75 -7.35 15.25 -14.77
CA ASN A 75 -8.22 14.17 -15.24
C ASN A 75 -7.58 13.37 -16.39
N GLU A 76 -6.41 13.81 -16.87
CA GLU A 76 -5.72 13.20 -18.00
C GLU A 76 -5.32 11.75 -17.67
N GLY A 77 -5.56 10.82 -18.60
CA GLY A 77 -5.22 9.41 -18.42
C GLY A 77 -6.06 8.62 -17.41
N MET A 78 -7.08 9.22 -16.78
CA MET A 78 -7.91 8.55 -15.76
C MET A 78 -9.30 8.17 -16.25
N ASP A 79 -9.68 6.91 -16.04
CA ASP A 79 -11.02 6.41 -16.36
C ASP A 79 -12.09 7.05 -15.48
N VAL A 80 -13.30 7.27 -16.00
CA VAL A 80 -14.36 8.10 -15.37
C VAL A 80 -14.74 7.70 -13.94
N TRP A 81 -14.51 6.45 -13.54
CA TRP A 81 -14.77 5.95 -12.18
C TRP A 81 -13.57 6.08 -11.22
N GLU A 82 -12.35 6.25 -11.73
CA GLU A 82 -11.13 6.40 -10.93
C GLU A 82 -11.10 7.77 -10.24
N ALA A 83 -10.73 7.80 -8.96
CA ALA A 83 -10.70 9.04 -8.17
C ALA A 83 -9.27 9.58 -7.98
N GLY A 84 -8.31 8.67 -7.95
CA GLY A 84 -6.87 8.89 -7.85
C GLY A 84 -6.13 7.81 -8.65
N CYS A 85 -4.85 8.06 -8.90
CA CYS A 85 -3.91 7.10 -9.45
C CYS A 85 -2.49 7.47 -8.97
N THR A 86 -1.63 6.48 -8.83
CA THR A 86 -0.22 6.66 -8.48
C THR A 86 0.65 6.34 -9.69
N TRP A 87 1.41 7.32 -10.16
CA TRP A 87 2.34 7.17 -11.28
C TRP A 87 3.74 6.90 -10.74
N ILE A 88 4.36 5.82 -11.21
CA ILE A 88 5.70 5.42 -10.84
C ILE A 88 6.55 5.35 -12.11
N ALA A 89 7.51 6.26 -12.24
CA ALA A 89 8.43 6.30 -13.38
C ALA A 89 9.82 6.75 -12.92
N ASN A 90 10.87 6.07 -13.38
CA ASN A 90 12.27 6.45 -13.11
C ASN A 90 12.58 6.77 -11.63
N ASN A 91 12.07 5.95 -10.69
CA ASN A 91 12.19 6.16 -9.24
C ASN A 91 11.48 7.39 -8.66
N GLN A 92 10.71 8.11 -9.47
CA GLN A 92 9.84 9.19 -9.04
C GLN A 92 8.40 8.67 -8.90
N VAL A 93 7.69 9.26 -7.94
CA VAL A 93 6.30 8.91 -7.65
C VAL A 93 5.48 10.18 -7.60
N ILE A 94 4.40 10.20 -8.37
CA ILE A 94 3.44 11.30 -8.40
C ILE A 94 2.06 10.73 -8.10
N ILE A 95 1.36 11.31 -7.13
CA ILE A 95 -0.04 11.01 -6.89
C ILE A 95 -0.88 11.97 -7.72
N GLN A 96 -1.68 11.42 -8.64
CA GLN A 96 -2.66 12.17 -9.39
C GLN A 96 -4.04 11.99 -8.77
N LEU A 97 -4.70 13.10 -8.43
CA LEU A 97 -6.11 13.12 -8.05
C LEU A 97 -6.95 13.81 -9.13
N ARG A 98 -8.24 13.48 -9.21
CA ARG A 98 -9.15 14.16 -10.14
C ARG A 98 -9.19 15.67 -9.90
N LYS A 99 -9.25 16.45 -10.99
CA LYS A 99 -9.28 17.93 -10.97
C LYS A 99 -10.36 18.52 -10.04
N HIS A 100 -11.52 17.88 -9.97
CA HIS A 100 -12.64 18.28 -9.11
C HIS A 100 -12.28 18.25 -7.61
N LEU A 101 -11.46 17.28 -7.18
CA LEU A 101 -11.02 17.14 -5.79
C LEU A 101 -10.10 18.27 -5.32
N ARG A 102 -9.62 19.13 -6.22
CA ARG A 102 -8.88 20.33 -5.83
C ARG A 102 -9.72 21.24 -4.92
N LYS A 103 -11.02 21.35 -5.21
CA LYS A 103 -11.97 22.17 -4.44
C LYS A 103 -12.96 21.34 -3.63
N ALA A 104 -13.32 20.16 -4.12
CA ALA A 104 -14.30 19.30 -3.46
C ALA A 104 -13.67 18.43 -2.37
N ALA A 105 -14.41 18.23 -1.29
CA ALA A 105 -13.99 17.32 -0.21
C ALA A 105 -14.22 15.84 -0.56
N ARG A 106 -15.04 15.52 -1.58
CA ARG A 106 -15.47 14.16 -1.89
C ARG A 106 -15.61 13.89 -3.39
N TRP A 107 -15.39 12.62 -3.76
CA TRP A 107 -15.69 12.04 -5.07
C TRP A 107 -16.98 11.22 -5.01
N PHE A 108 -17.90 11.44 -5.95
CA PHE A 108 -19.26 10.87 -6.00
C PHE A 108 -20.01 10.92 -4.66
N TYR A 109 -19.76 11.92 -3.81
CA TYR A 109 -20.27 12.03 -2.43
C TYR A 109 -19.91 10.86 -1.48
N MET A 110 -19.20 9.85 -1.98
CA MET A 110 -18.96 8.58 -1.32
C MET A 110 -17.54 8.50 -0.74
N TYR A 111 -16.53 8.96 -1.48
CA TYR A 111 -15.12 8.82 -1.13
C TYR A 111 -14.57 10.18 -0.73
N SER A 112 -13.98 10.30 0.46
CA SER A 112 -13.35 11.55 0.86
C SER A 112 -12.01 11.75 0.15
N LYS A 113 -11.63 13.00 -0.09
CA LYS A 113 -10.31 13.32 -0.66
C LYS A 113 -9.18 12.74 0.17
N GLU A 114 -9.30 12.80 1.49
CA GLU A 114 -8.32 12.23 2.42
C GLU A 114 -8.22 10.70 2.29
N GLU A 115 -9.36 10.00 2.17
CA GLU A 115 -9.39 8.55 1.93
C GLU A 115 -8.70 8.17 0.62
N ILE A 116 -8.96 8.92 -0.46
CA ILE A 116 -8.32 8.69 -1.76
C ILE A 116 -6.82 8.98 -1.68
N LEU A 117 -6.43 10.12 -1.09
CA LEU A 117 -5.03 10.50 -0.95
C LEU A 117 -4.25 9.48 -0.11
N ALA A 118 -4.83 9.00 0.99
CA ALA A 118 -4.21 7.97 1.81
C ALA A 118 -4.09 6.63 1.07
N HIS A 119 -5.09 6.27 0.26
CA HIS A 119 -5.06 5.07 -0.57
C HIS A 119 -3.89 5.12 -1.56
N GLU A 120 -3.77 6.21 -2.33
CA GLU A 120 -2.67 6.40 -3.29
C GLU A 120 -1.30 6.47 -2.59
N ALA A 121 -1.21 7.07 -1.40
CA ALA A 121 0.03 7.10 -0.62
C ALA A 121 0.55 5.71 -0.24
N VAL A 122 -0.33 4.71 -0.08
CA VAL A 122 0.07 3.33 0.19
C VAL A 122 0.76 2.71 -1.03
N HIS A 123 0.20 2.92 -2.22
CA HIS A 123 0.80 2.50 -3.48
C HIS A 123 2.15 3.19 -3.69
N ALA A 124 2.22 4.49 -3.41
CA ALA A 124 3.45 5.27 -3.50
C ALA A 124 4.55 4.76 -2.55
N ALA A 125 4.23 4.50 -1.29
CA ALA A 125 5.17 3.92 -0.32
C ALA A 125 5.65 2.52 -0.74
N ARG A 126 4.86 1.81 -1.53
CA ARG A 126 5.15 0.48 -2.07
C ARG A 126 5.65 0.49 -3.51
N MET A 127 6.16 1.62 -4.01
CA MET A 127 6.60 1.76 -5.41
C MET A 127 7.62 0.72 -5.93
N LYS A 128 8.35 0.06 -5.02
CA LYS A 128 9.35 -0.99 -5.33
C LYS A 128 8.82 -2.42 -5.16
N PHE A 129 7.54 -2.59 -4.86
CA PHE A 129 6.90 -3.89 -4.70
C PHE A 129 6.11 -4.21 -5.97
N TYR A 130 6.47 -5.31 -6.64
CA TYR A 130 5.72 -5.82 -7.81
C TYR A 130 4.78 -6.94 -7.38
N GLU A 131 3.88 -6.64 -6.43
CA GLU A 131 3.18 -7.64 -5.58
C GLU A 131 1.66 -7.35 -5.52
N PRO A 132 0.87 -7.81 -6.53
CA PRO A 132 -0.52 -7.37 -6.69
C PRO A 132 -1.52 -8.08 -5.76
N MET A 133 -1.13 -9.09 -4.99
CA MET A 133 -2.10 -9.92 -4.24
C MET A 133 -2.72 -9.17 -3.07
N PHE A 134 -1.90 -8.43 -2.30
CA PHE A 134 -2.34 -7.72 -1.09
C PHE A 134 -2.22 -6.19 -1.18
N GLU A 135 -1.69 -5.64 -2.26
CA GLU A 135 -1.52 -4.19 -2.45
C GLU A 135 -2.82 -3.41 -2.23
N GLU A 136 -3.87 -3.76 -2.97
CA GLU A 136 -5.21 -3.18 -2.76
C GLU A 136 -5.74 -3.45 -1.35
N ALA A 137 -5.48 -4.63 -0.78
CA ALA A 137 -5.90 -4.96 0.58
C ALA A 137 -5.29 -4.05 1.64
N LEU A 138 -4.03 -3.62 1.44
CA LEU A 138 -3.35 -2.61 2.25
C LEU A 138 -3.97 -1.23 2.00
N ALA A 139 -4.03 -0.79 0.73
CA ALA A 139 -4.50 0.54 0.37
C ALA A 139 -5.93 0.81 0.87
N TYR A 140 -6.83 -0.17 0.78
CA TYR A 140 -8.19 -0.05 1.30
C TYR A 140 -8.29 0.02 2.83
N GLN A 141 -7.28 -0.37 3.62
CA GLN A 141 -7.31 -0.22 5.10
C GLN A 141 -7.40 1.25 5.54
N THR A 142 -6.99 2.17 4.67
CA THR A 142 -7.13 3.62 4.87
C THR A 142 -8.59 4.07 4.95
N SER A 143 -9.53 3.29 4.42
CA SER A 143 -10.96 3.60 4.47
C SER A 143 -11.53 3.53 5.88
N SER A 144 -12.39 4.51 6.21
CA SER A 144 -13.18 4.50 7.45
C SER A 144 -14.28 3.43 7.44
N LYS A 145 -14.71 2.98 6.25
CA LYS A 145 -15.85 2.06 6.10
C LYS A 145 -15.38 0.61 6.08
N VAL A 146 -15.91 -0.21 6.99
CA VAL A 146 -15.57 -1.64 7.13
C VAL A 146 -15.81 -2.41 5.82
N TRP A 147 -16.94 -2.18 5.16
CA TRP A 147 -17.26 -2.90 3.92
C TRP A 147 -16.31 -2.55 2.78
N ARG A 148 -15.74 -1.33 2.74
CA ARG A 148 -14.71 -0.96 1.75
C ARG A 148 -13.39 -1.64 2.03
N ARG A 149 -12.99 -1.71 3.30
CA ARG A 149 -11.80 -2.49 3.71
C ARG A 149 -11.91 -3.96 3.32
N PHE A 150 -13.13 -4.49 3.25
CA PHE A 150 -13.38 -5.87 2.86
C PHE A 150 -13.55 -6.06 1.35
N LEU A 151 -14.43 -5.28 0.69
CA LEU A 151 -14.82 -5.45 -0.71
C LEU A 151 -13.97 -4.64 -1.70
N GLY A 152 -13.29 -3.58 -1.26
CA GLY A 152 -12.45 -2.75 -2.13
C GLY A 152 -11.41 -3.55 -2.91
N PRO A 153 -10.67 -4.48 -2.27
CA PRO A 153 -9.64 -5.30 -2.93
C PRO A 153 -10.19 -6.39 -3.88
N LEU A 154 -11.45 -6.28 -4.33
CA LEU A 154 -12.09 -7.24 -5.22
C LEU A 154 -11.32 -7.34 -6.56
N PHE A 155 -10.90 -6.20 -7.08
CA PHE A 155 -10.06 -6.07 -8.27
C PHE A 155 -8.65 -5.66 -7.88
N ARG A 156 -7.66 -6.18 -8.61
CA ARG A 156 -6.23 -5.88 -8.46
C ARG A 156 -5.68 -4.99 -9.56
N SER A 157 -6.44 -4.84 -10.64
CA SER A 157 -6.10 -3.95 -11.74
C SER A 157 -7.37 -3.46 -12.44
N PRO A 158 -7.31 -2.30 -13.13
CA PRO A 158 -8.43 -1.81 -13.95
C PRO A 158 -8.91 -2.85 -14.96
N GLY A 159 -7.98 -3.63 -15.54
CA GLY A 159 -8.26 -4.73 -16.49
C GLY A 159 -9.26 -5.77 -15.97
N GLU A 160 -9.24 -6.07 -14.68
CA GLU A 160 -10.14 -7.06 -14.09
C GLU A 160 -11.58 -6.55 -13.99
N SER A 161 -11.76 -5.23 -13.82
CA SER A 161 -13.08 -4.61 -13.82
C SER A 161 -13.72 -4.69 -15.22
N TYR A 162 -12.93 -4.45 -16.28
CA TYR A 162 -13.35 -4.63 -17.67
C TYR A 162 -13.73 -6.07 -17.97
N CYS A 163 -12.96 -7.03 -17.47
CA CYS A 163 -13.28 -8.46 -17.57
C CYS A 163 -14.65 -8.76 -16.94
N LEU A 164 -14.93 -8.25 -15.73
CA LEU A 164 -16.24 -8.41 -15.12
C LEU A 164 -17.37 -7.84 -16.01
N PHE A 165 -17.22 -6.59 -16.48
CA PHE A 165 -18.23 -5.96 -17.34
C PHE A 165 -18.47 -6.75 -18.62
N PHE A 166 -17.42 -7.22 -19.28
CA PHE A 166 -17.52 -8.03 -20.50
C PHE A 166 -18.37 -9.29 -20.26
N PHE A 167 -18.03 -10.10 -19.25
CA PHE A 167 -18.76 -11.34 -18.96
C PHE A 167 -20.20 -11.08 -18.50
N VAL A 168 -20.45 -10.03 -17.73
CA VAL A 168 -21.82 -9.65 -17.34
C VAL A 168 -22.65 -9.28 -18.56
N LEU A 169 -22.14 -8.43 -19.46
CA LEU A 169 -22.86 -8.02 -20.67
C LEU A 169 -23.06 -9.19 -21.64
N SER A 170 -22.03 -10.01 -21.87
CA SER A 170 -22.13 -11.21 -22.70
C SER A 170 -23.12 -12.22 -22.12
N GLY A 171 -23.13 -12.41 -20.79
CA GLY A 171 -24.07 -13.28 -20.11
C GLY A 171 -25.51 -12.79 -20.21
N LEU A 172 -25.74 -11.47 -20.08
CA LEU A 172 -27.06 -10.86 -20.32
C LEU A 172 -27.52 -11.05 -21.77
N GLY A 173 -26.64 -10.84 -22.75
CA GLY A 173 -26.97 -11.10 -24.16
C GLY A 173 -27.28 -12.57 -24.45
N LEU A 174 -26.50 -13.48 -23.88
CA LEU A 174 -26.71 -14.93 -24.01
C LEU A 174 -28.03 -15.37 -23.36
N SER A 175 -28.45 -14.71 -22.27
CA SER A 175 -29.69 -15.05 -21.56
C SER A 175 -30.95 -14.93 -22.42
N LEU A 176 -30.91 -14.15 -23.52
CA LEU A 176 -32.01 -14.03 -24.48
C LEU A 176 -32.25 -15.31 -25.29
N TRP A 177 -31.21 -16.13 -25.50
CA TRP A 177 -31.26 -17.35 -26.30
C TRP A 177 -31.10 -18.62 -25.45
N SER A 178 -30.32 -18.54 -24.38
CA SER A 178 -30.06 -19.62 -23.44
C SER A 178 -30.00 -19.06 -22.01
N PRO A 179 -31.15 -18.99 -21.31
CA PRO A 179 -31.24 -18.37 -19.99
C PRO A 179 -30.27 -18.97 -18.95
N LEU A 180 -30.13 -20.29 -18.93
CA LEU A 180 -29.24 -20.98 -17.99
C LEU A 180 -27.76 -20.70 -18.27
N ALA A 181 -27.36 -20.71 -19.55
CA ALA A 181 -25.98 -20.41 -19.92
C ALA A 181 -25.65 -18.94 -19.68
N GLY A 182 -26.60 -18.04 -19.97
CA GLY A 182 -26.49 -16.62 -19.63
C GLY A 182 -26.31 -16.39 -18.13
N LEU A 183 -27.14 -17.02 -17.30
CA LEU A 183 -27.03 -16.94 -15.84
C LEU A 183 -25.69 -17.47 -15.33
N ALA A 184 -25.25 -18.63 -15.82
CA ALA A 184 -23.95 -19.20 -15.45
C ALA A 184 -22.80 -18.24 -15.81
N CYS A 185 -22.85 -17.60 -16.98
CA CYS A 185 -21.86 -16.62 -17.41
C CYS A 185 -21.84 -15.37 -16.50
N VAL A 186 -23.01 -14.82 -16.16
CA VAL A 186 -23.13 -13.65 -15.25
C VAL A 186 -22.63 -13.97 -13.84
N LEU A 187 -22.86 -15.19 -13.34
CA LEU A 187 -22.49 -15.56 -11.97
C LEU A 187 -21.04 -16.06 -11.83
N ALA A 188 -20.46 -16.64 -12.90
CA ALA A 188 -19.11 -17.21 -12.84
C ALA A 188 -18.05 -16.18 -12.46
N THR A 189 -18.12 -14.96 -13.01
CA THR A 189 -17.11 -13.92 -12.76
C THR A 189 -17.21 -13.32 -11.35
N PRO A 190 -18.39 -12.89 -10.83
CA PRO A 190 -18.54 -12.53 -9.42
C PRO A 190 -18.14 -13.65 -8.46
N ALA A 191 -18.46 -14.91 -8.78
CA ALA A 191 -18.09 -16.05 -7.95
C ALA A 191 -16.56 -16.21 -7.87
N TYR A 192 -15.86 -16.10 -9.01
CA TYR A 192 -14.40 -16.13 -9.06
C TYR A 192 -13.77 -15.01 -8.25
N PHE A 193 -14.16 -13.75 -8.51
CA PHE A 193 -13.60 -12.59 -7.79
C PHE A 193 -13.94 -12.63 -6.30
N GLY A 194 -15.16 -13.05 -5.95
CA GLY A 194 -15.59 -13.24 -4.56
C GLY A 194 -14.78 -14.31 -3.84
N ALA A 195 -14.61 -15.49 -4.45
CA ALA A 195 -13.79 -16.55 -3.87
C ALA A 195 -12.34 -16.09 -3.65
N ARG A 196 -11.75 -15.43 -4.65
CA ARG A 196 -10.40 -14.86 -4.56
C ARG A 196 -10.29 -13.84 -3.43
N LEU A 197 -11.27 -12.94 -3.32
CA LEU A 197 -11.32 -11.93 -2.27
C LEU A 197 -11.36 -12.59 -0.88
N LEU A 198 -12.19 -13.63 -0.70
CA LEU A 198 -12.28 -14.36 0.57
C LEU A 198 -10.94 -15.00 0.96
N ILE A 199 -10.23 -15.57 -0.02
CA ILE A 199 -8.90 -16.16 0.19
C ILE A 199 -7.90 -15.07 0.62
N VAL A 200 -7.82 -13.96 -0.11
CA VAL A 200 -6.95 -12.82 0.21
C VAL A 200 -7.25 -12.29 1.61
N GLN A 201 -8.52 -12.02 1.92
CA GLN A 201 -8.96 -11.52 3.23
C GLN A 201 -8.69 -12.52 4.35
N SER A 202 -8.70 -13.83 4.07
CA SER A 202 -8.34 -14.86 5.05
C SER A 202 -6.84 -14.81 5.39
N TYR A 203 -5.97 -14.80 4.38
CA TYR A 203 -4.52 -14.68 4.59
C TYR A 203 -4.17 -13.38 5.31
N PHE A 204 -4.71 -12.26 4.83
CA PHE A 204 -4.45 -10.94 5.39
C PHE A 204 -4.83 -10.85 6.88
N ARG A 205 -6.03 -11.33 7.25
CA ARG A 205 -6.46 -11.35 8.66
C ARG A 205 -5.62 -12.28 9.53
N ARG A 206 -5.23 -13.46 9.02
CA ARG A 206 -4.37 -14.41 9.75
C ARG A 206 -2.99 -13.82 10.00
N ALA A 207 -2.39 -13.18 8.99
CA ALA A 207 -1.11 -12.49 9.10
C ALA A 207 -1.17 -11.36 10.14
N MET A 208 -2.16 -10.46 10.04
CA MET A 208 -2.36 -9.37 11.01
C MET A 208 -2.50 -9.89 12.44
N LYS A 209 -3.29 -10.94 12.65
CA LYS A 209 -3.47 -11.55 13.98
C LYS A 209 -2.16 -12.12 14.51
N LYS A 210 -1.32 -12.70 13.65
CA LYS A 210 -0.04 -13.28 14.06
C LYS A 210 1.00 -12.22 14.37
N ILE A 211 1.11 -11.18 13.54
CA ILE A 211 2.00 -10.03 13.80
C ILE A 211 1.64 -9.36 15.12
N ARG A 212 0.36 -9.08 15.35
CA ARG A 212 -0.10 -8.48 16.61
C ARG A 212 0.24 -9.35 17.83
N ARG A 213 0.14 -10.68 17.71
CA ARG A 213 0.50 -11.61 18.80
C ARG A 213 2.01 -11.66 19.05
N MET A 214 2.81 -11.56 18.00
CA MET A 214 4.26 -11.65 18.07
C MET A 214 4.89 -10.37 18.61
N LEU A 215 4.40 -9.20 18.19
CA LEU A 215 5.05 -7.91 18.45
C LEU A 215 4.28 -6.97 19.37
N GLY A 216 2.99 -7.24 19.66
CA GLY A 216 2.16 -6.35 20.49
C GLY A 216 1.79 -5.00 19.87
N ILE A 217 2.30 -4.67 18.68
CA ILE A 217 2.04 -3.40 17.96
C ILE A 217 0.89 -3.50 16.94
N PRO A 218 0.43 -2.37 16.37
CA PRO A 218 -0.48 -2.39 15.22
C PRO A 218 0.12 -3.18 14.05
N PRO A 219 -0.56 -4.21 13.54
CA PRO A 219 0.05 -5.14 12.58
C PRO A 219 0.30 -4.51 11.21
N LEU A 220 -0.47 -3.47 10.86
CA LEU A 220 -0.33 -2.78 9.58
C LEU A 220 0.99 -2.02 9.47
N TRP A 221 1.59 -1.59 10.59
CA TRP A 221 2.93 -1.01 10.61
C TRP A 221 3.96 -1.97 10.00
N VAL A 222 3.83 -3.28 10.21
CA VAL A 222 4.72 -4.26 9.57
C VAL A 222 4.19 -4.67 8.20
N MET A 223 2.89 -4.94 8.06
CA MET A 223 2.30 -5.46 6.82
C MET A 223 2.56 -4.59 5.60
N LEU A 224 2.61 -3.25 5.73
CA LEU A 224 2.92 -2.34 4.63
C LEU A 224 4.29 -2.65 3.98
N ARG A 225 5.23 -3.17 4.77
CA ARG A 225 6.62 -3.40 4.36
C ARG A 225 6.88 -4.85 3.94
N LEU A 226 5.86 -5.71 3.96
CA LEU A 226 5.99 -7.12 3.60
C LEU A 226 5.64 -7.36 2.12
N THR A 227 6.26 -8.38 1.52
CA THR A 227 5.89 -8.92 0.20
C THR A 227 4.66 -9.84 0.30
N ASP A 228 4.05 -10.24 -0.82
CA ASP A 228 2.91 -11.16 -0.78
C ASP A 228 3.33 -12.53 -0.24
N ALA A 229 4.54 -12.98 -0.61
CA ALA A 229 5.14 -14.21 -0.10
C ALA A 229 5.30 -14.16 1.42
N GLU A 230 5.79 -13.04 1.96
CA GLU A 230 5.95 -12.83 3.40
C GLU A 230 4.58 -12.76 4.09
N ILE A 231 3.60 -12.01 3.57
CA ILE A 231 2.26 -11.96 4.17
C ILE A 231 1.65 -13.37 4.25
N ARG A 232 1.82 -14.18 3.19
CA ARG A 232 1.39 -15.59 3.21
C ARG A 232 2.15 -16.40 4.27
N MET A 233 3.47 -16.23 4.37
CA MET A 233 4.29 -16.89 5.38
C MET A 233 3.84 -16.51 6.80
N PHE A 234 3.61 -15.22 7.08
CA PHE A 234 3.06 -14.74 8.34
C PHE A 234 1.66 -15.31 8.61
N ALA A 235 0.86 -15.55 7.57
CA ALA A 235 -0.45 -16.19 7.75
C ALA A 235 -0.34 -17.69 8.09
N THR A 236 0.64 -18.42 7.57
CA THR A 236 0.69 -19.90 7.65
C THR A 236 1.69 -20.44 8.66
N GLN A 237 2.89 -19.86 8.77
CA GLN A 237 4.00 -20.42 9.57
C GLN A 237 3.87 -20.11 11.07
N PRO A 238 4.40 -20.97 11.96
CA PRO A 238 4.42 -20.72 13.41
C PRO A 238 5.37 -19.57 13.77
N ILE A 239 5.09 -18.91 14.91
CA ILE A 239 5.81 -17.71 15.38
C ILE A 239 7.34 -17.93 15.48
N PRO A 240 7.86 -19.04 16.04
CA PRO A 240 9.30 -19.25 16.14
C PRO A 240 10.02 -19.24 14.78
N ILE A 241 9.37 -19.70 13.71
CA ILE A 241 9.93 -19.66 12.35
C ILE A 241 9.97 -18.22 11.84
N LEU A 242 8.94 -17.42 12.13
CA LEU A 242 8.88 -16.02 11.72
C LEU A 242 9.91 -15.16 12.44
N GLU A 243 10.12 -15.40 13.74
CA GLU A 243 11.16 -14.71 14.50
C GLU A 243 12.57 -15.08 14.02
N LYS A 244 12.79 -16.36 13.69
CA LYS A 244 14.04 -16.80 13.08
C LYS A 244 14.27 -16.10 11.74
N TYR A 245 13.25 -16.11 10.88
CA TYR A 245 13.28 -15.43 9.59
C TYR A 245 13.61 -13.94 9.73
N ALA A 246 12.95 -13.22 10.64
CA ALA A 246 13.22 -11.79 10.88
C ALA A 246 14.67 -11.54 11.35
N ARG A 247 15.22 -12.43 12.19
CA ARG A 247 16.61 -12.34 12.67
C ARG A 247 17.65 -12.59 11.57
N GLU A 248 17.34 -13.48 10.62
CA GLU A 248 18.21 -13.77 9.48
C GLU A 248 18.12 -12.64 8.45
N GLN A 249 16.90 -12.26 8.06
CA GLN A 249 16.67 -11.26 7.01
C GLN A 249 17.14 -9.86 7.37
N LYS A 250 17.19 -9.47 8.65
CA LYS A 250 17.77 -8.18 9.04
C LYS A 250 19.25 -8.06 8.64
N LEU A 251 19.95 -9.16 8.43
CA LEU A 251 21.37 -9.12 8.01
C LEU A 251 21.49 -9.03 6.48
N GLU A 252 20.52 -9.57 5.75
CA GLU A 252 20.58 -9.73 4.29
C GLU A 252 19.87 -8.61 3.53
N SER A 253 18.78 -8.06 4.08
CA SER A 253 17.90 -7.11 3.39
C SER A 253 17.80 -5.79 4.13
N VAL A 254 18.01 -4.68 3.42
CA VAL A 254 17.89 -3.32 3.95
C VAL A 254 16.46 -3.04 4.41
N ARG A 255 15.47 -3.56 3.69
CA ARG A 255 14.05 -3.47 4.08
C ARG A 255 13.82 -4.16 5.42
N TRP A 256 14.38 -5.35 5.62
CA TRP A 256 14.28 -6.03 6.91
C TRP A 256 15.10 -5.36 8.01
N GLN A 257 16.20 -4.68 7.68
CA GLN A 257 16.88 -3.77 8.63
C GLN A 257 15.92 -2.68 9.11
N GLN A 258 15.24 -1.98 8.18
CA GLN A 258 14.25 -0.96 8.51
C GLN A 258 13.13 -1.53 9.41
N ILE A 259 12.56 -2.68 9.04
CA ILE A 259 11.48 -3.32 9.81
C ILE A 259 11.96 -3.73 11.21
N TYR A 260 13.14 -4.35 11.30
CA TYR A 260 13.63 -4.92 12.55
C TYR A 260 13.98 -3.82 13.55
N ILE A 261 14.70 -2.79 13.12
CA ILE A 261 15.06 -1.64 13.97
C ILE A 261 13.82 -0.92 14.47
N ALA A 262 12.80 -0.75 13.61
CA ALA A 262 11.59 -0.01 13.95
C ALA A 262 10.62 -0.78 14.87
N TYR A 263 10.57 -2.11 14.79
CA TYR A 263 9.43 -2.89 15.34
C TYR A 263 9.79 -4.17 16.10
N PHE A 264 11.02 -4.66 16.04
CA PHE A 264 11.46 -5.91 16.69
C PHE A 264 12.45 -5.68 17.84
N THR A 265 12.70 -4.41 18.19
CA THR A 265 13.51 -3.96 19.31
C THR A 265 12.64 -3.76 20.56
#